data_AF-A0A419ABB1-F1
#
_entry.id   AF-A0A419ABB1-F1
#
_cell.length_a   1.000
_cell.length_b   1.000
_cell.length_c   1.000
_cell.angle_alpha   90.00
_cell.angle_beta   90.00
_cell.angle_gamma   90.00
#
_symmetry.space_group_name_H-M   'P 1'
#
loop_
_entity.id
_entity.type
_entity.pdbx_description
1 polymer ?
#
loop_
_entity_poly.entity_id
_entity_poly.type
_entity_poly.pdbx_seq_one_letter_code
_entity_poly.pdbx_strand_id
1 'polypeptide(L)'
;MTPMPASPGSRIRARLSRPVAAPSLALFRILFGALLLWDCWRFIRDDRVWRYWIAPEFHFSYPGFAWVGPLSKDWIELGWLGLGIAALFVMLGLFYRIAIVALTVIFGYLARRGP
;
A
#
# COMPACT_ATOMS: atom_id res chain seq x y z
N MET A 1 15.66 14.60 -50.63
CA MET A 1 14.55 14.10 -49.76
C MET A 1 15.06 14.09 -48.33
N THR A 2 14.81 15.16 -47.58
CA THR A 2 15.18 15.26 -46.16
C THR A 2 14.05 14.66 -45.31
N PRO A 3 14.33 13.76 -44.35
CA PRO A 3 13.30 13.22 -43.48
C PRO A 3 12.75 14.34 -42.58
N MET A 4 11.43 14.52 -42.56
CA MET A 4 10.78 15.49 -41.68
C MET A 4 11.07 15.16 -40.20
N PRO A 5 11.27 16.17 -39.33
CA PRO A 5 11.50 15.94 -37.91
C PRO A 5 10.26 15.29 -37.29
N ALA A 6 10.43 14.07 -36.76
CA ALA A 6 9.39 13.34 -36.03
C ALA A 6 8.81 14.22 -34.91
N SER A 7 7.48 14.34 -34.87
CA SER A 7 6.75 15.20 -33.93
C SER A 7 7.16 14.89 -32.48
N PRO A 8 7.23 15.90 -31.58
CA PRO A 8 7.65 15.70 -30.19
C PRO A 8 6.87 14.57 -29.48
N GLY A 9 5.57 14.46 -29.77
CA GLY A 9 4.69 13.44 -29.20
C GLY A 9 5.04 12.00 -29.64
N SER A 10 5.54 11.80 -30.85
CA SER A 10 5.94 10.48 -31.35
C SER A 10 7.17 9.93 -30.63
N ARG A 11 8.09 10.79 -30.20
CA ARG A 11 9.32 10.41 -29.47
C ARG A 11 9.01 9.97 -28.04
N ILE A 12 8.07 10.65 -27.38
CA ILE A 12 7.61 10.30 -26.02
C ILE A 12 6.91 8.94 -26.05
N ARG A 13 6.00 8.74 -27.00
CA ARG A 13 5.25 7.49 -27.14
C ARG A 13 6.15 6.29 -27.47
N ALA A 14 7.18 6.48 -28.30
CA ALA A 14 8.19 5.46 -28.57
C ALA A 14 9.06 5.12 -27.36
N ARG A 15 9.37 6.09 -26.49
CA ARG A 15 10.11 5.87 -25.23
C ARG A 15 9.27 5.14 -24.18
N LEU A 16 7.98 5.46 -24.06
CA LEU A 16 7.04 4.82 -23.13
C LEU A 16 6.70 3.37 -23.53
N SER A 17 6.77 3.04 -24.82
CA SER A 17 6.47 1.70 -25.34
C SER A 17 7.65 0.73 -25.25
N ARG A 18 8.82 1.17 -24.75
CA ARG A 18 9.97 0.29 -24.61
C ARG A 18 9.71 -0.74 -23.49
N PRO A 19 9.92 -2.03 -23.75
CA PRO A 19 9.80 -3.06 -22.72
C PRO A 19 10.79 -2.77 -21.59
N VAL A 20 10.27 -2.59 -20.39
CA VAL A 20 11.07 -2.48 -19.18
C VAL A 20 11.64 -3.86 -18.85
N ALA A 21 12.88 -3.89 -18.39
CA ALA A 21 13.53 -5.12 -17.99
C ALA A 21 12.69 -5.87 -16.93
N ALA A 22 12.25 -7.10 -17.24
CA ALA A 22 11.51 -7.94 -16.30
C ALA A 22 12.18 -8.11 -14.92
N PRO A 23 13.52 -8.15 -14.79
CA PRO A 23 14.19 -8.29 -13.50
C PRO A 23 14.04 -7.07 -12.58
N SER A 24 14.05 -5.84 -13.12
CA SER A 24 13.98 -4.63 -12.28
C SER A 24 12.60 -4.48 -11.64
N LEU A 25 11.54 -4.87 -12.38
CA LEU A 25 10.18 -4.87 -11.88
C LEU A 25 9.96 -5.94 -10.80
N ALA A 26 10.57 -7.12 -10.96
CA ALA A 26 10.52 -8.18 -9.95
C ALA A 26 11.26 -7.76 -8.66
N LEU A 27 12.47 -7.19 -8.79
CA LEU A 27 13.24 -6.68 -7.65
C LEU A 27 12.48 -5.58 -6.90
N PHE A 28 11.87 -4.65 -7.62
CA PHE A 28 11.05 -3.60 -7.01
C PHE A 28 9.91 -4.18 -6.16
N ARG A 29 9.21 -5.21 -6.65
CA ARG A 29 8.13 -5.87 -5.89
C ARG A 29 8.62 -6.51 -4.61
N ILE A 30 9.75 -7.23 -4.68
CA ILE A 30 10.34 -7.89 -3.51
C ILE A 30 10.74 -6.85 -2.47
N LEU A 31 11.46 -5.80 -2.89
CA LEU A 31 11.90 -4.73 -1.98
C LEU A 31 10.72 -3.97 -1.38
N PHE A 32 9.72 -3.66 -2.19
CA PHE A 32 8.52 -2.96 -1.73
C PHE A 32 7.71 -3.81 -0.73
N GLY A 33 7.47 -5.08 -1.05
CA GLY A 33 6.78 -6.00 -0.14
C GLY A 33 7.57 -6.24 1.15
N ALA A 34 8.89 -6.41 1.07
CA ALA A 34 9.76 -6.56 2.24
C ALA A 34 9.76 -5.32 3.14
N LEU A 35 9.80 -4.11 2.56
CA LEU A 35 9.71 -2.86 3.30
C LEU A 35 8.39 -2.75 4.08
N LEU A 36 7.27 -3.06 3.43
CA LEU A 36 5.95 -3.01 4.06
C LEU A 36 5.76 -4.10 5.13
N LEU A 37 6.29 -5.29 4.89
CA LEU A 37 6.27 -6.37 5.87
C LEU A 37 7.12 -6.01 7.11
N TRP A 38 8.30 -5.42 6.89
CA TRP A 38 9.15 -4.91 7.96
C TRP A 38 8.45 -3.83 8.78
N ASP A 39 7.75 -2.89 8.12
CA ASP A 39 7.02 -1.84 8.81
C ASP A 39 5.87 -2.43 9.64
N CYS A 40 5.08 -3.36 9.09
CA CYS A 40 4.04 -4.08 9.84
C CYS A 40 4.60 -4.79 11.07
N TRP A 41 5.70 -5.53 10.89
CA TRP A 41 6.37 -6.23 11.98
C TRP A 41 6.82 -5.27 13.08
N ARG A 42 7.46 -4.15 12.71
CA ARG A 42 7.90 -3.12 13.65
C ARG A 42 6.74 -2.49 14.40
N PHE A 43 5.63 -2.21 13.70
CA PHE A 43 4.44 -1.61 14.31
C PHE A 43 3.77 -2.53 15.32
N ILE A 44 3.70 -3.83 15.03
CA ILE A 44 3.17 -4.84 15.96
C ILE A 44 4.12 -5.02 17.14
N ARG A 45 5.43 -5.15 16.91
CA ARG A 45 6.42 -5.42 17.95
C ARG A 45 6.56 -4.28 18.97
N ASP A 46 6.48 -3.04 18.52
CA ASP A 46 6.65 -1.85 19.38
C ASP A 46 5.33 -1.43 20.07
N ASP A 47 4.27 -2.25 20.02
CA ASP A 47 2.91 -1.91 20.50
C ASP A 47 2.36 -0.59 19.93
N ARG A 48 2.90 -0.16 18.79
CA ARG A 48 2.48 1.07 18.10
C ARG A 48 1.05 0.95 17.61
N VAL A 49 0.61 -0.26 17.28
CA VAL A 49 -0.79 -0.55 16.91
C VAL A 49 -1.73 -0.11 18.05
N TRP A 50 -1.41 -0.49 19.27
CA TRP A 50 -2.17 -0.09 20.44
C TRP A 50 -2.08 1.42 20.66
N ARG A 51 -0.86 1.96 20.68
CA ARG A 51 -0.59 3.34 21.08
C ARG A 51 -1.22 4.39 20.15
N TYR A 52 -1.27 4.12 18.85
CA TYR A 52 -1.72 5.10 17.87
C TYR A 52 -3.17 4.91 17.41
N TRP A 53 -3.69 3.68 17.45
CA TRP A 53 -5.04 3.40 16.92
C TRP A 53 -6.04 2.93 17.97
N ILE A 54 -5.60 2.42 19.13
CA ILE A 54 -6.49 1.87 20.17
C ILE A 54 -6.56 2.81 21.39
N ALA A 55 -5.43 3.36 21.81
CA ALA A 55 -5.30 4.32 22.91
C ALA A 55 -6.08 5.65 22.80
N PRO A 56 -6.31 6.24 21.60
CA PRO A 56 -6.87 7.59 21.55
C PRO A 56 -8.30 7.62 22.07
N GLU A 57 -8.51 8.18 23.27
CA GLU A 57 -9.82 8.35 23.89
C GLU A 57 -10.69 9.39 23.14
N PHE A 58 -10.06 10.31 22.38
CA PHE A 58 -10.73 11.30 21.55
C PHE A 58 -10.50 11.04 20.06
N HIS A 59 -11.49 10.45 19.39
CA HIS A 59 -11.60 10.52 17.94
C HIS A 59 -12.54 11.67 17.59
N PHE A 60 -12.02 12.74 16.98
CA PHE A 60 -12.85 13.84 16.47
C PHE A 60 -13.78 13.28 15.38
N SER A 61 -14.97 12.87 15.78
CA SER A 61 -16.01 12.42 14.85
C SER A 61 -16.51 13.63 14.08
N TYR A 62 -16.33 13.63 12.77
CA TYR A 62 -16.90 14.66 11.91
C TYR A 62 -18.43 14.68 12.10
N PRO A 63 -19.05 15.86 12.31
CA PRO A 63 -20.50 15.96 12.37
C PRO A 63 -21.10 15.44 11.05
N GLY A 64 -21.85 14.34 11.11
CA GLY A 64 -22.32 13.55 9.95
C GLY A 64 -21.80 12.11 9.89
N PHE A 65 -20.81 11.74 10.69
CA PHE A 65 -20.25 10.38 10.78
C PHE A 65 -20.42 9.72 12.16
N ALA A 66 -21.27 10.27 13.04
CA ALA A 66 -21.52 9.72 14.38
C ALA A 66 -22.10 8.28 14.41
N TRP A 67 -22.73 7.85 13.33
CA TRP A 67 -23.23 6.47 13.14
C TRP A 67 -22.15 5.41 12.89
N VAL A 68 -20.94 5.79 12.48
CA VAL A 68 -19.81 4.86 12.31
C VAL A 68 -18.99 4.93 13.58
N GLY A 69 -19.32 4.08 14.56
CA GLY A 69 -18.56 3.96 15.79
C GLY A 69 -17.10 3.58 15.52
N PRO A 70 -16.18 3.87 16.46
CA PRO A 70 -14.78 3.47 16.31
C PRO A 70 -14.72 1.95 16.14
N LEU A 71 -14.22 1.50 14.97
CA LEU A 71 -13.98 0.08 14.69
C LEU A 71 -13.26 -0.55 15.90
N SER A 72 -13.74 -1.71 16.35
CA SER A 72 -13.22 -2.34 17.58
C SER A 72 -11.74 -2.66 17.45
N LYS A 73 -11.08 -2.73 18.61
CA LYS A 73 -9.66 -3.08 18.76
C LYS A 73 -9.27 -4.27 17.88
N ASP A 74 -10.05 -5.35 17.94
CA ASP A 74 -9.77 -6.62 17.27
C ASP A 74 -9.71 -6.46 15.74
N TRP A 75 -10.57 -5.61 15.16
CA TRP A 75 -10.57 -5.37 13.72
C TRP A 75 -9.35 -4.59 13.25
N ILE A 76 -8.80 -3.71 14.08
CA ILE A 76 -7.59 -2.94 13.76
C ILE A 76 -6.37 -3.86 13.78
N GLU A 77 -6.25 -4.70 14.80
CA GLU A 77 -5.18 -5.70 14.89
C GLU A 77 -5.25 -6.70 13.72
N LEU A 78 -6.45 -7.17 13.39
CA LEU A 78 -6.66 -8.05 12.23
C LEU A 78 -6.31 -7.35 10.91
N GLY A 79 -6.60 -6.06 10.78
CA GLY A 79 -6.21 -5.25 9.63
C GLY A 79 -4.70 -5.17 9.46
N TRP A 80 -3.95 -4.92 10.55
CA TRP A 80 -2.48 -4.92 10.54
C TRP A 80 -1.89 -6.29 10.19
N LEU A 81 -2.47 -7.37 10.72
CA LEU A 81 -2.06 -8.73 10.38
C LEU A 81 -2.32 -9.04 8.88
N GLY A 82 -3.50 -8.66 8.39
CA GLY A 82 -3.90 -8.80 6.98
C GLY A 82 -3.01 -7.98 6.04
N LEU A 83 -2.60 -6.78 6.45
CA LEU A 83 -1.66 -5.94 5.70
C LEU A 83 -0.29 -6.62 5.56
N GLY A 84 0.22 -7.20 6.65
CA GLY A 84 1.47 -7.98 6.63
C GLY A 84 1.40 -9.19 5.72
N ILE A 85 0.29 -9.96 5.78
CA ILE A 85 0.07 -11.11 4.89
C ILE A 85 0.00 -10.66 3.42
N ALA A 86 -0.71 -9.57 3.12
CA ALA A 86 -0.77 -9.02 1.77
C ALA A 86 0.60 -8.56 1.28
N ALA A 87 1.41 -7.92 2.14
CA ALA A 87 2.78 -7.51 1.83
C ALA A 87 3.69 -8.72 1.53
N LEU A 88 3.53 -9.82 2.28
CA LEU A 88 4.24 -11.08 2.03
C LEU A 88 3.86 -11.67 0.66
N PHE A 89 2.57 -11.69 0.30
CA PHE A 89 2.15 -12.15 -1.03
C PHE A 89 2.66 -11.27 -2.16
N VAL A 90 2.70 -9.94 -1.97
CA VAL A 90 3.32 -9.00 -2.92
C VAL A 90 4.82 -9.27 -3.06
N MET A 91 5.52 -9.52 -1.95
CA MET A 91 6.95 -9.85 -1.94
C MET A 91 7.25 -11.15 -2.69
N LEU A 92 6.45 -12.20 -2.45
CA LEU A 92 6.59 -13.50 -3.12
C LEU A 92 6.10 -13.48 -4.58
N GLY A 93 5.40 -12.42 -5.01
CA GLY A 93 4.78 -12.33 -6.33
C GLY A 93 3.59 -13.26 -6.52
N LEU A 94 3.11 -13.91 -5.46
CA LEU A 94 2.00 -14.86 -5.50
C LEU A 94 0.66 -14.09 -5.42
N PHE A 95 -0.31 -14.44 -6.28
CA PHE A 95 -1.60 -13.76 -6.38
C PHE A 95 -1.51 -12.22 -6.42
N TYR A 96 -0.47 -11.68 -7.07
CA TYR A 96 -0.12 -10.25 -7.06
C TYR A 96 -1.32 -9.30 -7.26
N ARG A 97 -2.24 -9.63 -8.18
CA ARG A 97 -3.42 -8.79 -8.46
C ARG A 97 -4.34 -8.65 -7.24
N ILE A 98 -4.56 -9.73 -6.50
CA ILE A 98 -5.43 -9.72 -5.31
C ILE A 98 -4.67 -9.11 -4.14
N ALA A 99 -3.40 -9.50 -3.98
CA ALA A 99 -2.56 -9.03 -2.89
C ALA A 99 -2.36 -7.50 -2.95
N ILE A 100 -2.14 -6.91 -4.13
CA ILE A 100 -1.97 -5.46 -4.26
C ILE A 100 -3.26 -4.70 -3.98
N VAL A 101 -4.43 -5.22 -4.40
CA VAL A 101 -5.73 -4.60 -4.10
C VAL A 101 -6.02 -4.64 -2.61
N ALA A 102 -5.84 -5.81 -1.97
CA ALA A 102 -6.00 -5.95 -0.53
C ALA A 102 -5.05 -5.00 0.22
N LEU A 103 -3.78 -4.97 -0.18
CA LEU A 103 -2.78 -4.08 0.40
C LEU A 103 -3.18 -2.61 0.27
N THR A 104 -3.63 -2.16 -0.91
CA THR A 104 -4.06 -0.78 -1.11
C THR A 104 -5.31 -0.43 -0.29
N VAL A 105 -6.30 -1.31 -0.21
CA VAL A 105 -7.53 -1.06 0.55
C VAL A 105 -7.25 -1.02 2.06
N ILE A 106 -6.53 -2.01 2.58
CA ILE A 106 -6.18 -2.08 4.00
C ILE A 106 -5.27 -0.92 4.39
N PHE A 107 -4.22 -0.66 3.60
CA PHE A 107 -3.31 0.45 3.84
C PHE A 107 -4.04 1.80 3.78
N GLY A 108 -4.88 2.03 2.77
CA GLY A 108 -5.64 3.27 2.64
C GLY A 108 -6.60 3.51 3.81
N TYR A 109 -7.22 2.44 4.32
CA TYR A 109 -8.05 2.50 5.51
C TYR A 109 -7.23 2.84 6.77
N LEU A 110 -6.14 2.12 7.01
CA LEU A 110 -5.27 2.33 8.17
C LEU A 110 -4.55 3.68 8.15
N ALA A 111 -4.15 4.15 6.97
CA ALA A 111 -3.50 5.44 6.77
C ALA A 111 -4.47 6.61 7.02
N ARG A 112 -5.74 6.50 6.59
CA ARG A 112 -6.77 7.50 6.91
C ARG A 112 -7.04 7.62 8.41
N ARG A 113 -6.91 6.50 9.14
CA ARG A 113 -7.12 6.43 10.59
C ARG A 113 -5.84 6.57 11.41
N GLY A 114 -4.69 6.74 10.74
CA GLY A 114 -3.44 7.08 11.42
C GLY A 114 -3.62 8.31 12.31
N PRO A 115 -2.88 8.38 13.42
CA PRO A 115 -2.97 9.49 14.39
C PRO A 115 -2.72 10.85 13.75
#